data_AF-A0A0B2RDC9-F1
#
_entry.id   AF-A0A0B2RDC9-F1
#
_cell.length_a   1.000
_cell.length_b   1.000
_cell.length_c   1.000
_cell.angle_alpha   90.00
_cell.angle_beta   90.00
_cell.angle_gamma   90.00
#
_symmetry.space_group_name_H-M   'P 1'
#
loop_
_entity.id
_entity.type
_entity.pdbx_description
1 polymer ?
#
loop_
_entity_poly.entity_id
_entity_poly.type
_entity_poly.pdbx_seq_one_letter_code
_entity_poly.pdbx_strand_id
1 'polypeptide(L)'
;MEYRKIKDEDEVRDAGVEDVGKSFLLSVPDNDLSAEAETKIDSHREKVKWKRKSVVTLALTVLTSSQAILIVWSKRAGKYEYSVTTANFMVETLKCAISLVALGRIWKKDGVNEDNRLTTTLDEVIVYPIPAALYLVKNLLQYYIFAYVDAPGYQILKNFNIISTGVLYRIILKKKLSEIQWAAFVLLAAGCTTAQLNSNSDRVLQTPFQGWVMAIVMALLSGFAGVYTEAIIKKRPSRNINVQNFWLYVFGMCFNAVAILVQDFDAVMNKGFFHGYSFITVLMIFNHALSGIAVSMVMKYADNIVKVYSTSVAMLLTAVVSVFLFGFHLSLAFFLGTVVVSVAIYLHSAGKIQR
;
A
#
# COMPACT_ATOMS: atom_id res chain seq x y z
N MET A 1 4.09 25.59 -23.98
CA MET A 1 3.92 25.04 -25.34
C MET A 1 5.07 24.11 -25.76
N GLU A 2 5.89 23.62 -24.83
CA GLU A 2 7.02 22.70 -25.13
C GLU A 2 6.67 21.21 -25.10
N TYR A 3 5.45 20.83 -24.68
CA TYR A 3 5.03 19.43 -24.66
C TYR A 3 4.74 18.82 -26.03
N ARG A 4 4.67 19.64 -27.09
CA ARG A 4 4.38 19.16 -28.46
C ARG A 4 5.64 18.81 -29.26
N LYS A 5 6.78 19.45 -28.96
CA LYS A 5 8.03 19.23 -29.70
C LYS A 5 8.74 17.90 -29.40
N ILE A 6 8.59 17.37 -28.18
CA ILE A 6 9.26 16.11 -27.79
C ILE A 6 8.61 14.90 -28.49
N LYS A 7 7.30 14.98 -28.80
CA LYS A 7 6.60 13.90 -29.50
C LYS A 7 6.98 13.83 -30.99
N ASP A 8 7.33 14.96 -31.59
CA ASP A 8 7.74 15.03 -33.00
C ASP A 8 9.21 14.66 -33.19
N GLU A 9 10.07 14.77 -32.17
CA GLU A 9 11.49 14.33 -32.25
C GLU A 9 11.68 12.81 -32.10
N ASP A 10 10.76 12.12 -31.40
CA ASP A 10 10.76 10.67 -31.29
C ASP A 10 10.26 9.97 -32.58
N GLU A 11 9.39 10.63 -33.38
CA GLU A 11 8.91 10.09 -34.66
C GLU A 11 9.91 10.25 -35.82
N VAL A 12 10.88 11.17 -35.73
CA VAL A 12 11.84 11.44 -36.82
C VAL A 12 13.11 10.58 -36.72
N ARG A 13 13.39 9.96 -35.57
CA ARG A 13 14.60 9.12 -35.38
C ARG A 13 14.47 7.68 -35.87
N ASP A 14 13.26 7.20 -36.16
CA ASP A 14 13.02 5.83 -36.64
C ASP A 14 12.89 5.72 -38.17
N ALA A 15 12.96 6.83 -38.91
CA ALA A 15 12.75 6.87 -40.37
C ALA A 15 14.05 6.83 -41.20
N GLY A 16 15.15 6.31 -40.64
CA GLY A 16 16.49 6.55 -41.16
C GLY A 16 17.38 5.34 -41.43
N VAL A 17 16.84 4.14 -41.66
CA VAL A 17 17.61 3.01 -42.22
C VAL A 17 16.68 2.08 -42.98
N GLU A 18 16.48 2.31 -44.28
CA GLU A 18 16.19 1.26 -45.27
C GLU A 18 16.19 1.89 -46.66
N ASP A 19 17.29 1.75 -47.39
CA ASP A 19 17.23 1.82 -48.84
C ASP A 19 18.23 0.82 -49.44
N VAL A 20 17.85 0.34 -50.62
CA VAL A 20 18.58 -0.53 -51.56
C VAL A 20 18.37 -2.04 -51.36
N GLY A 21 17.30 -2.55 -51.99
CA GLY A 21 17.35 -3.90 -52.57
C GLY A 21 16.07 -4.75 -52.53
N LYS A 22 14.91 -4.26 -52.97
CA LYS A 22 13.77 -5.14 -53.34
C LYS A 22 13.04 -4.63 -54.58
N SER A 23 13.70 -4.76 -55.73
CA SER A 23 13.01 -4.89 -57.01
C SER A 23 12.75 -6.37 -57.24
N PHE A 24 11.48 -6.70 -57.52
CA PHE A 24 11.01 -8.01 -57.97
C PHE A 24 10.95 -9.11 -56.90
N LEU A 25 9.77 -9.28 -56.28
CA LEU A 25 9.12 -10.59 -56.03
C LEU A 25 7.74 -10.35 -55.38
N LEU A 26 6.70 -10.80 -56.08
CA LEU A 26 5.33 -11.14 -55.67
C LEU A 26 4.76 -10.55 -54.36
N SER A 27 3.69 -9.76 -54.54
CA SER A 27 2.71 -9.34 -53.54
C SER A 27 2.11 -10.53 -52.77
N VAL A 28 2.54 -10.71 -51.53
CA VAL A 28 1.83 -11.43 -50.47
C VAL A 28 1.33 -10.36 -49.48
N PRO A 29 0.10 -10.43 -48.94
CA PRO A 29 -0.37 -9.42 -48.00
C PRO A 29 0.25 -9.63 -46.62
N ASP A 30 1.37 -8.95 -46.34
CA ASP A 30 2.08 -8.97 -45.04
C ASP A 30 1.34 -8.22 -43.91
N ASN A 31 0.22 -7.55 -44.21
CA ASN A 31 -0.52 -6.74 -43.25
C ASN A 31 -1.36 -7.56 -42.23
N ASP A 32 -1.82 -8.77 -42.58
CA ASP A 32 -2.65 -9.56 -41.66
C ASP A 32 -1.81 -10.30 -40.60
N LEU A 33 -0.61 -10.77 -40.97
CA LEU A 33 0.32 -11.46 -40.05
C LEU A 33 0.93 -10.51 -39.01
N SER A 34 1.24 -9.28 -39.42
CA SER A 34 1.74 -8.23 -38.53
C SER A 34 0.66 -7.74 -37.56
N ALA A 35 -0.57 -7.51 -38.04
CA ALA A 35 -1.71 -7.13 -37.20
C ALA A 35 -2.10 -8.22 -36.18
N GLU A 36 -2.10 -9.50 -36.58
CA GLU A 36 -2.33 -10.63 -35.67
C GLU A 36 -1.20 -10.80 -34.63
N ALA A 37 0.06 -10.59 -35.03
CA ALA A 37 1.20 -10.64 -34.12
C ALA A 37 1.13 -9.50 -33.10
N GLU A 38 0.80 -8.28 -33.52
CA GLU A 38 0.61 -7.13 -32.64
C GLU A 38 -0.55 -7.33 -31.65
N THR A 39 -1.70 -7.83 -32.10
CA THR A 39 -2.82 -8.15 -31.20
C THR A 39 -2.47 -9.27 -30.21
N LYS A 40 -1.74 -10.30 -30.64
CA LYS A 40 -1.25 -11.36 -29.75
C LYS A 40 -0.27 -10.82 -28.70
N ILE A 41 0.67 -9.96 -29.09
CA ILE A 41 1.64 -9.32 -28.19
C ILE A 41 0.93 -8.43 -27.17
N ASP A 42 -0.03 -7.61 -27.60
CA ASP A 42 -0.76 -6.71 -26.71
C ASP A 42 -1.65 -7.48 -25.72
N SER A 43 -2.33 -8.54 -26.19
CA SER A 43 -3.10 -9.43 -25.33
C SER A 43 -2.24 -10.14 -24.27
N HIS A 44 -1.02 -10.55 -24.64
CA HIS A 44 -0.08 -11.17 -23.72
C HIS A 44 0.41 -10.16 -22.67
N ARG A 45 0.74 -8.94 -23.10
CA ARG A 45 1.17 -7.85 -22.20
C ARG A 45 0.09 -7.49 -21.18
N GLU A 46 -1.17 -7.40 -21.60
CA GLU A 46 -2.30 -7.14 -20.72
C GLU A 46 -2.53 -8.29 -19.73
N LYS A 47 -2.47 -9.56 -20.18
CA LYS A 47 -2.54 -10.72 -19.29
C LYS A 47 -1.44 -10.70 -18.22
N VAL A 48 -0.21 -10.36 -18.59
CA VAL A 48 0.92 -10.26 -17.64
C VAL A 48 0.69 -9.14 -16.62
N LYS A 49 0.24 -7.95 -17.06
CA LYS A 49 -0.10 -6.83 -16.16
C LYS A 49 -1.21 -7.23 -15.18
N TRP A 50 -2.27 -7.87 -15.68
CA TRP A 50 -3.40 -8.30 -14.87
C TRP A 50 -3.00 -9.36 -13.85
N LYS A 51 -2.23 -10.38 -14.26
CA LYS A 51 -1.68 -11.40 -13.36
C LYS A 51 -0.83 -10.77 -12.25
N ARG A 52 0.08 -9.85 -12.59
CA ARG A 52 0.91 -9.16 -11.60
C ARG A 52 0.07 -8.35 -10.62
N LYS A 53 -0.92 -7.61 -11.11
CA LYS A 53 -1.86 -6.84 -10.28
C LYS A 53 -2.65 -7.75 -9.33
N SER A 54 -3.15 -8.88 -9.81
CA SER A 54 -3.89 -9.83 -8.97
C SER A 54 -3.01 -10.44 -7.88
N VAL A 55 -1.77 -10.86 -8.23
CA VAL A 55 -0.83 -11.45 -7.26
C VAL A 55 -0.47 -10.47 -6.15
N VAL A 56 -0.12 -9.22 -6.48
CA VAL A 56 0.29 -8.23 -5.45
C VAL A 56 -0.90 -7.79 -4.57
N THR A 57 -2.11 -7.75 -5.14
CA THR A 57 -3.35 -7.46 -4.41
C THR A 57 -3.67 -8.59 -3.43
N LEU A 58 -3.62 -9.85 -3.88
CA LEU A 58 -3.88 -11.02 -3.04
C LEU A 58 -2.84 -11.13 -1.91
N ALA A 59 -1.56 -10.94 -2.24
CA ALA A 59 -0.49 -10.93 -1.25
C ALA A 59 -0.73 -9.86 -0.17
N LEU A 60 -1.09 -8.63 -0.58
CA LEU A 60 -1.43 -7.57 0.37
C LEU A 60 -2.61 -7.97 1.27
N THR A 61 -3.67 -8.54 0.70
CA THR A 61 -4.86 -8.95 1.47
C THR A 61 -4.51 -10.01 2.52
N VAL A 62 -3.78 -11.06 2.14
CA VAL A 62 -3.39 -12.15 3.05
C VAL A 62 -2.42 -11.66 4.12
N LEU A 63 -1.41 -10.88 3.74
CA LEU A 63 -0.41 -10.35 4.70
C LEU A 63 -1.02 -9.34 5.67
N THR A 64 -2.00 -8.55 5.21
CA THR A 64 -2.71 -7.61 6.09
C THR A 64 -3.64 -8.36 7.05
N SER A 65 -4.28 -9.44 6.61
CA SER A 65 -5.21 -10.17 7.47
C SER A 65 -4.49 -10.94 8.59
N SER A 66 -3.34 -11.53 8.27
CA SER A 66 -2.45 -12.17 9.25
C SER A 66 -1.82 -11.17 10.21
N GLN A 67 -1.58 -9.93 9.76
CA GLN A 67 -0.97 -8.88 10.56
C GLN A 67 -1.75 -8.60 11.85
N ALA A 68 -3.06 -8.47 11.74
CA ALA A 68 -3.93 -8.20 12.90
C ALA A 68 -3.87 -9.33 13.94
N ILE A 69 -3.84 -10.58 13.48
CA ILE A 69 -3.77 -11.78 14.33
C ILE A 69 -2.42 -11.84 15.06
N LEU A 70 -1.33 -11.61 14.32
CA LEU A 70 0.02 -11.61 14.89
C LEU A 70 0.22 -10.50 15.92
N ILE A 71 -0.38 -9.31 15.72
CA ILE A 71 -0.38 -8.25 16.73
C ILE A 71 -1.08 -8.73 18.01
N VAL A 72 -2.25 -9.36 17.90
CA VAL A 72 -2.98 -9.87 19.08
C VAL A 72 -2.15 -10.93 19.81
N TRP A 73 -1.57 -11.89 19.10
CA TRP A 73 -0.73 -12.92 19.70
C TRP A 73 0.61 -12.40 20.25
N SER A 74 1.12 -11.28 19.72
CA SER A 74 2.36 -10.67 20.22
C SER A 74 2.19 -10.00 21.59
N LYS A 75 0.96 -9.72 22.00
CA LYS A 75 0.65 -9.10 23.30
C LYS A 75 0.54 -10.16 24.39
N ARG A 76 1.06 -9.86 25.57
CA ARG A 76 0.88 -10.66 26.80
C ARG A 76 0.06 -9.85 27.80
N ALA A 77 -1.00 -10.47 28.34
CA ALA A 77 -1.99 -9.80 29.21
C ALA A 77 -2.52 -8.47 28.62
N GLY A 78 -2.69 -8.40 27.29
CA GLY A 78 -3.20 -7.22 26.59
C GLY A 78 -2.19 -6.06 26.41
N LYS A 79 -0.96 -6.19 26.91
CA LYS A 79 0.09 -5.17 26.80
C LYS A 79 1.24 -5.65 25.90
N TYR A 80 1.98 -4.70 25.34
CA TYR A 80 3.23 -4.98 24.64
C TYR A 80 4.36 -5.10 25.67
N GLU A 81 5.06 -6.23 25.69
CA GLU A 81 6.27 -6.41 26.52
C GLU A 81 7.53 -5.85 25.85
N TYR A 82 7.45 -5.59 24.55
CA TYR A 82 8.50 -4.99 23.73
C TYR A 82 8.22 -3.51 23.43
N SER A 83 9.27 -2.74 23.14
CA SER A 83 9.12 -1.37 22.66
C SER A 83 8.55 -1.36 21.24
N VAL A 84 7.47 -0.62 21.03
CA VAL A 84 6.81 -0.55 19.71
C VAL A 84 7.71 0.20 18.70
N THR A 85 8.48 1.20 19.14
CA THR A 85 9.37 1.97 18.26
C THR A 85 10.55 1.12 17.76
N THR A 86 11.15 0.28 18.61
CA THR A 86 12.20 -0.69 18.20
C THR A 86 11.66 -1.74 17.22
N ALA A 87 10.44 -2.25 17.44
CA ALA A 87 9.81 -3.18 16.51
C ALA A 87 9.56 -2.52 15.14
N ASN A 88 9.09 -1.28 15.12
CA ASN A 88 8.88 -0.52 13.87
C ASN A 88 10.21 -0.25 13.15
N PHE A 89 11.28 0.09 13.88
CA PHE A 89 12.62 0.21 13.30
C PHE A 89 13.09 -1.09 12.63
N MET A 90 12.86 -2.24 13.28
CA MET A 90 13.19 -3.55 12.71
C MET A 90 12.35 -3.90 11.48
N VAL A 91 11.09 -3.47 11.42
CA VAL A 91 10.25 -3.60 10.22
C VAL A 91 10.84 -2.81 9.06
N GLU A 92 11.23 -1.55 9.26
CA GLU A 92 11.87 -0.73 8.21
C GLU A 92 13.23 -1.32 7.78
N THR A 93 14.02 -1.79 8.74
CA THR A 93 15.32 -2.45 8.49
C THR A 93 15.15 -3.69 7.62
N LEU A 94 14.18 -4.55 7.95
CA LEU A 94 13.92 -5.77 7.19
C LEU A 94 13.39 -5.45 5.78
N LYS A 95 12.51 -4.46 5.63
CA LYS A 95 12.06 -4.01 4.31
C LYS A 95 13.21 -3.49 3.45
N CYS A 96 14.10 -2.71 4.05
CA CYS A 96 15.32 -2.22 3.39
C CYS A 96 16.21 -3.40 2.95
N ALA A 97 16.48 -4.35 3.84
CA ALA A 97 17.28 -5.54 3.54
C ALA A 97 16.68 -6.39 2.40
N ILE A 98 15.36 -6.66 2.43
CA ILE A 98 14.69 -7.42 1.36
C ILE A 98 14.78 -6.66 0.03
N SER A 99 14.63 -5.34 0.05
CA SER A 99 14.73 -4.50 -1.17
C SER A 99 16.15 -4.52 -1.75
N LEU A 100 17.18 -4.47 -0.90
CA LEU A 100 18.58 -4.61 -1.29
C LEU A 100 18.90 -6.01 -1.85
N VAL A 101 18.40 -7.07 -1.21
CA VAL A 101 18.58 -8.44 -1.71
C VAL A 101 17.92 -8.60 -3.09
N ALA A 102 16.73 -8.02 -3.28
CA ALA A 102 16.06 -8.02 -4.57
C ALA A 102 16.87 -7.25 -5.64
N LEU A 103 17.44 -6.09 -5.29
CA LEU A 103 18.33 -5.33 -6.18
C LEU A 103 19.60 -6.10 -6.52
N GLY A 104 20.24 -6.73 -5.53
CA GLY A 104 21.44 -7.53 -5.75
C GLY A 104 21.19 -8.69 -6.71
N ARG A 105 20.01 -9.32 -6.66
CA ARG A 105 19.61 -10.34 -7.64
C ARG A 105 19.41 -9.77 -9.04
N ILE A 106 18.84 -8.56 -9.15
CA ILE A 106 18.65 -7.87 -10.43
C ILE A 106 19.99 -7.47 -11.03
N TRP A 107 20.91 -6.91 -10.25
CA TRP A 107 22.24 -6.55 -10.71
C TRP A 107 23.05 -7.74 -11.21
N LYS A 108 22.92 -8.91 -10.56
CA LYS A 108 23.56 -10.15 -11.03
C LYS A 108 23.02 -10.64 -12.37
N LYS A 109 21.73 -10.40 -12.65
CA LYS A 109 21.06 -10.90 -13.86
C LYS A 109 21.17 -9.94 -15.03
N ASP A 110 20.89 -8.66 -14.78
CA ASP A 110 20.66 -7.64 -15.79
C ASP A 110 21.76 -6.54 -15.78
N GLY A 111 22.72 -6.62 -14.85
CA GLY A 111 23.72 -5.56 -14.62
C GLY A 111 23.15 -4.34 -13.89
N VAL A 112 24.03 -3.38 -13.61
CA VAL A 112 23.64 -2.07 -13.06
C VAL A 112 23.30 -1.12 -14.20
N ASN A 113 22.13 -0.51 -14.17
CA ASN A 113 21.64 0.44 -15.15
C ASN A 113 21.03 1.68 -14.46
N GLU A 114 20.55 2.64 -15.26
CA GLU A 114 19.98 3.88 -14.74
C GLU A 114 18.74 3.67 -13.86
N ASP A 115 17.91 2.69 -14.22
CA ASP A 115 16.66 2.40 -13.52
C ASP A 115 16.85 1.57 -12.24
N ASN A 116 18.01 0.93 -12.03
CA ASN A 116 18.26 0.07 -10.87
C ASN A 116 19.48 0.46 -10.01
N ARG A 117 20.29 1.44 -10.40
CA ARG A 117 21.42 1.95 -9.57
C ARG A 117 20.91 2.64 -8.30
N LEU A 118 21.60 2.50 -7.17
CA LEU A 118 21.23 3.22 -5.93
C LEU A 118 21.62 4.71 -5.99
N THR A 119 22.76 5.02 -6.61
CA THR A 119 23.25 6.38 -6.79
C THR A 119 22.26 7.19 -7.60
N THR A 120 21.75 8.27 -7.01
CA THR A 120 20.79 9.16 -7.65
C THR A 120 21.01 10.60 -7.19
N THR A 121 20.33 11.55 -7.83
CA THR A 121 20.35 12.98 -7.53
C THR A 121 19.54 13.28 -6.27
N LEU A 122 19.88 14.39 -5.59
CA LEU A 122 19.14 14.84 -4.41
C LEU A 122 17.65 15.09 -4.71
N ASP A 123 17.33 15.57 -5.91
CA ASP A 123 15.95 15.77 -6.37
C ASP A 123 15.13 14.48 -6.47
N GLU A 124 15.77 13.34 -6.65
CA GLU A 124 15.10 12.04 -6.56
C GLU A 124 14.88 11.60 -5.11
N VAL A 125 15.80 11.91 -4.20
CA VAL A 125 15.79 11.40 -2.83
C VAL A 125 14.93 12.25 -1.89
N ILE A 126 14.91 13.57 -2.08
CA ILE A 126 14.28 14.55 -1.16
C ILE A 126 12.77 14.39 -1.01
N VAL A 127 12.13 13.62 -1.90
CA VAL A 127 10.68 13.37 -1.86
C VAL A 127 10.29 12.24 -0.90
N TYR A 128 11.19 11.30 -0.57
CA TYR A 128 10.92 10.14 0.28
C TYR A 128 10.81 10.40 1.80
N PRO A 129 11.46 11.42 2.40
CA PRO A 129 11.25 11.78 3.80
C PRO A 129 9.80 12.10 4.13
N ILE A 130 9.07 12.77 3.24
CA ILE A 130 7.67 13.17 3.48
C ILE A 130 6.77 11.95 3.76
N PRO A 131 6.65 10.95 2.86
CA PRO A 131 5.83 9.77 3.13
C PRO A 131 6.35 8.95 4.32
N ALA A 132 7.67 8.85 4.50
CA ALA A 132 8.24 8.15 5.65
C ALA A 132 7.82 8.79 6.98
N ALA A 133 7.88 10.12 7.10
CA ALA A 133 7.42 10.87 8.27
C ALA A 133 5.91 10.69 8.48
N LEU A 134 5.10 10.79 7.41
CA LEU A 134 3.65 10.58 7.51
C LEU A 134 3.30 9.18 8.01
N TYR A 135 4.00 8.14 7.54
CA TYR A 135 3.80 6.77 8.02
C TYR A 135 4.21 6.62 9.48
N LEU A 136 5.33 7.23 9.91
CA LEU A 136 5.72 7.24 11.32
C LEU A 136 4.66 7.93 12.18
N VAL A 137 4.29 9.17 11.87
CA VAL A 137 3.34 9.96 12.66
C VAL A 137 2.00 9.25 12.75
N LYS A 138 1.51 8.67 11.65
CA LYS A 138 0.29 7.85 11.67
C LYS A 138 0.42 6.66 12.64
N ASN A 139 1.54 5.93 12.59
CA ASN A 139 1.77 4.77 13.46
C ASN A 139 1.87 5.18 14.94
N LEU A 140 2.47 6.33 15.25
CA LEU A 140 2.54 6.88 16.60
C LEU A 140 1.17 7.35 17.10
N LEU A 141 0.41 8.08 16.27
CA LEU A 141 -0.94 8.53 16.61
C LEU A 141 -1.86 7.37 16.96
N GLN A 142 -1.73 6.22 16.28
CA GLN A 142 -2.48 5.02 16.62
C GLN A 142 -2.28 4.61 18.09
N TYR A 143 -1.06 4.71 18.63
CA TYR A 143 -0.78 4.41 20.03
C TYR A 143 -1.47 5.39 20.97
N TYR A 144 -1.37 6.69 20.69
CA TYR A 144 -2.03 7.73 21.50
C TYR A 144 -3.56 7.65 21.45
N ILE A 145 -4.15 7.29 20.30
CA ILE A 145 -5.60 7.12 20.18
C ILE A 145 -6.10 5.99 21.07
N PHE A 146 -5.32 4.91 21.26
CA PHE A 146 -5.69 3.82 22.18
C PHE A 146 -5.78 4.24 23.65
N ALA A 147 -5.26 5.41 24.02
CA ALA A 147 -5.49 5.99 25.35
C ALA A 147 -6.92 6.57 25.51
N TYR A 148 -7.61 6.85 24.40
CA TYR A 148 -8.94 7.47 24.39
C TYR A 148 -10.04 6.54 23.85
N VAL A 149 -9.67 5.60 22.97
CA VAL A 149 -10.59 4.72 22.25
C VAL A 149 -10.11 3.29 22.35
N ASP A 150 -11.04 2.35 22.54
CA ASP A 150 -10.74 0.93 22.56
C ASP A 150 -10.39 0.40 21.15
N ALA A 151 -9.88 -0.84 21.08
CA ALA A 151 -9.42 -1.40 19.81
C ALA A 151 -10.53 -1.50 18.73
N PRO A 152 -11.76 -1.96 19.04
CA PRO A 152 -12.86 -1.92 18.08
C PRO A 152 -13.25 -0.50 17.66
N GLY A 153 -13.34 0.44 18.60
CA GLY A 153 -13.67 1.83 18.29
C GLY A 153 -12.63 2.51 17.40
N TYR A 154 -11.35 2.24 17.64
CA TYR A 154 -10.25 2.69 16.78
C TYR A 154 -10.41 2.20 15.33
N GLN A 155 -10.81 0.94 15.13
CA GLN A 155 -11.00 0.39 13.79
C GLN A 155 -12.14 1.10 13.06
N ILE A 156 -13.23 1.42 13.76
CA ILE A 156 -14.37 2.18 13.22
C ILE A 156 -13.90 3.56 12.77
N LEU A 157 -13.20 4.30 13.64
CA LEU A 157 -12.68 5.63 13.32
C LEU A 157 -11.64 5.59 12.20
N LYS A 158 -10.83 4.53 12.12
CA LYS A 158 -9.84 4.38 11.05
C LYS A 158 -10.49 4.32 9.66
N ASN A 159 -11.73 3.86 9.52
CA ASN A 159 -12.42 3.75 8.22
C ASN A 159 -12.63 5.11 7.54
N PHE A 160 -12.54 6.25 8.25
CA PHE A 160 -12.51 7.57 7.62
C PHE A 160 -11.35 7.73 6.61
N ASN A 161 -10.30 6.93 6.73
CA ASN A 161 -9.19 6.93 5.79
C ASN A 161 -9.61 6.50 4.36
N ILE A 162 -10.71 5.76 4.22
CA ILE A 162 -11.27 5.29 2.94
C ILE A 162 -11.72 6.51 2.14
N ILE A 163 -12.52 7.37 2.76
CA ILE A 163 -13.04 8.60 2.16
C ILE A 163 -11.92 9.59 1.92
N SER A 164 -11.04 9.79 2.91
CA SER A 164 -9.87 10.66 2.78
C SER A 164 -9.00 10.25 1.59
N THR A 165 -8.76 8.95 1.41
CA THR A 165 -8.01 8.42 0.27
C THR A 165 -8.67 8.78 -1.05
N GLY A 166 -10.00 8.62 -1.18
CA GLY A 166 -10.73 8.98 -2.41
C GLY A 166 -10.61 10.47 -2.75
N VAL A 167 -10.77 11.35 -1.74
CA VAL A 167 -10.62 12.81 -1.90
C VAL A 167 -9.20 13.18 -2.32
N LEU A 168 -8.19 12.69 -1.59
CA LEU A 168 -6.79 13.00 -1.88
C LEU A 168 -6.32 12.39 -3.20
N TYR A 169 -6.85 11.23 -3.60
CA TYR A 169 -6.59 10.63 -4.91
C TYR A 169 -7.08 11.53 -6.05
N ARG A 170 -8.25 12.16 -5.90
CA ARG A 170 -8.75 13.13 -6.88
C ARG A 170 -7.91 14.41 -6.91
N ILE A 171 -7.52 14.94 -5.75
CA ILE A 171 -6.80 16.23 -5.65
C ILE A 171 -5.34 16.09 -6.09
N ILE A 172 -4.60 15.12 -5.53
CA ILE A 172 -3.15 14.99 -5.69
C ILE A 172 -2.81 14.28 -7.00
N LEU A 173 -3.43 13.13 -7.27
CA LEU A 173 -3.17 12.36 -8.49
C LEU A 173 -3.98 12.87 -9.70
N LYS A 174 -4.87 13.85 -9.50
CA LYS A 174 -5.72 14.47 -10.54
C LYS A 174 -6.55 13.46 -11.34
N LYS A 175 -6.85 12.29 -10.75
CA LYS A 175 -7.65 11.25 -11.40
C LYS A 175 -9.12 11.43 -11.03
N LYS A 176 -9.97 11.57 -12.04
CA LYS A 176 -11.42 11.71 -11.85
C LYS A 176 -12.01 10.37 -11.40
N LEU A 177 -12.79 10.37 -10.33
CA LEU A 177 -13.68 9.26 -9.96
C LEU A 177 -15.06 9.51 -10.57
N SER A 178 -15.77 8.44 -10.98
CA SER A 178 -17.18 8.54 -11.37
C SER A 178 -18.09 8.64 -10.14
N GLU A 179 -19.33 9.07 -10.32
CA GLU A 179 -20.32 9.14 -9.24
C GLU A 179 -20.57 7.75 -8.63
N ILE A 180 -20.59 6.70 -9.45
CA ILE A 180 -20.70 5.30 -8.99
C ILE A 180 -19.49 4.92 -8.13
N GLN A 181 -18.28 5.34 -8.52
CA GLN A 181 -17.08 5.08 -7.72
C GLN A 181 -17.10 5.84 -6.38
N TRP A 182 -17.62 7.07 -6.35
CA TRP A 182 -17.82 7.81 -5.10
C TRP A 182 -18.83 7.13 -4.18
N ALA A 183 -19.97 6.70 -4.73
CA ALA A 183 -20.95 5.91 -3.98
C ALA A 183 -20.32 4.63 -3.44
N ALA A 184 -19.50 3.93 -4.23
CA ALA A 184 -18.76 2.75 -3.79
C ALA A 184 -17.79 3.04 -2.63
N PHE A 185 -17.10 4.20 -2.61
CA PHE A 185 -16.26 4.59 -1.48
C PHE A 185 -17.04 4.81 -0.19
N VAL A 186 -18.19 5.49 -0.28
CA VAL A 186 -19.09 5.73 0.86
C VAL A 186 -19.65 4.40 1.38
N LEU A 187 -20.12 3.53 0.49
CA LEU A 187 -20.59 2.20 0.84
C LEU A 187 -19.47 1.33 1.44
N LEU A 188 -18.25 1.40 0.92
CA LEU A 188 -17.11 0.66 1.48
C LEU A 188 -16.83 1.09 2.92
N ALA A 189 -16.81 2.41 3.19
CA ALA A 189 -16.60 2.93 4.54
C ALA A 189 -17.74 2.53 5.49
N ALA A 190 -19.00 2.68 5.05
CA ALA A 190 -20.17 2.27 5.82
C ALA A 190 -20.15 0.76 6.10
N GLY A 191 -19.93 -0.07 5.09
CA GLY A 191 -19.87 -1.52 5.23
C GLY A 191 -18.74 -2.00 6.14
N CYS A 192 -17.55 -1.40 6.05
CA CYS A 192 -16.45 -1.69 6.97
C CYS A 192 -16.80 -1.30 8.42
N THR A 193 -17.44 -0.14 8.62
CA THR A 193 -17.86 0.30 9.95
C THR A 193 -18.93 -0.63 10.52
N THR A 194 -19.97 -0.95 9.75
CA THR A 194 -21.03 -1.88 10.14
C THR A 194 -20.45 -3.26 10.49
N ALA A 195 -19.48 -3.75 9.71
CA ALA A 195 -18.88 -5.06 9.95
C ALA A 195 -18.09 -5.14 11.26
N GLN A 196 -17.64 -4.00 11.79
CA GLN A 196 -16.85 -3.92 13.02
C GLN A 196 -17.69 -3.59 14.26
N LEU A 197 -19.00 -3.35 14.09
CA LEU A 197 -19.89 -3.06 15.22
C LEU A 197 -19.98 -4.27 16.16
N ASN A 198 -19.92 -3.97 17.45
CA ASN A 198 -20.13 -4.90 18.55
C ASN A 198 -20.96 -4.24 19.65
N SER A 199 -21.28 -4.98 20.70
CA SER A 199 -22.13 -4.52 21.82
C SER A 199 -21.60 -3.30 22.57
N ASN A 200 -20.32 -2.96 22.42
CA ASN A 200 -19.68 -1.81 23.07
C ASN A 200 -19.38 -0.66 22.10
N SER A 201 -19.82 -0.73 20.84
CA SER A 201 -19.48 0.27 19.82
C SER A 201 -20.04 1.67 20.12
N ASP A 202 -21.10 1.79 20.92
CA ASP A 202 -21.64 3.08 21.35
C ASP A 202 -20.62 3.91 22.16
N ARG A 203 -19.61 3.26 22.75
CA ARG A 203 -18.51 3.95 23.46
C ARG A 203 -17.70 4.85 22.53
N VAL A 204 -17.69 4.60 21.21
CA VAL A 204 -17.08 5.50 20.23
C VAL A 204 -17.72 6.88 20.28
N LEU A 205 -19.04 6.97 20.45
CA LEU A 205 -19.75 8.24 20.56
C LEU A 205 -19.43 8.98 21.86
N GLN A 206 -19.02 8.26 22.90
CA GLN A 206 -18.57 8.80 24.18
C GLN A 206 -17.07 9.16 24.20
N THR A 207 -16.37 8.97 23.08
CA THR A 207 -14.94 9.30 22.98
C THR A 207 -14.72 10.80 23.24
N PRO A 208 -13.75 11.19 24.09
CA PRO A 208 -13.43 12.60 24.31
C PRO A 208 -13.07 13.32 23.00
N PHE A 209 -13.34 14.63 22.92
CA PHE A 209 -13.06 15.44 21.74
C PHE A 209 -11.62 15.28 21.21
N GLN A 210 -10.64 15.21 22.12
CA GLN A 210 -9.23 14.98 21.76
C GLN A 210 -9.01 13.66 21.01
N GLY A 211 -9.67 12.57 21.43
CA GLY A 211 -9.59 11.27 20.75
C GLY A 211 -10.17 11.32 19.34
N TRP A 212 -11.31 12.01 19.16
CA TRP A 212 -11.91 12.25 17.85
C TRP A 212 -10.99 13.04 16.92
N VAL A 213 -10.42 14.14 17.40
CA VAL A 213 -9.48 14.96 16.61
C VAL A 213 -8.26 14.14 16.19
N MET A 214 -7.65 13.39 17.12
CA MET A 214 -6.51 12.53 16.78
C MET A 214 -6.86 11.46 15.74
N ALA A 215 -8.03 10.84 15.85
CA ALA A 215 -8.47 9.81 14.92
C ALA A 215 -8.74 10.36 13.51
N ILE A 216 -9.39 11.53 13.41
CA ILE A 216 -9.63 12.22 12.13
C ILE A 216 -8.30 12.62 11.49
N VAL A 217 -7.38 13.23 12.25
CA VAL A 217 -6.05 13.60 11.77
C VAL A 217 -5.29 12.36 11.29
N MET A 218 -5.30 11.28 12.06
CA MET A 218 -4.65 10.02 11.66
C MET A 218 -5.26 9.45 10.38
N ALA A 219 -6.59 9.49 10.21
CA ALA A 219 -7.26 9.03 9.00
C ALA A 219 -6.83 9.85 7.77
N LEU A 220 -6.76 11.17 7.90
CA LEU A 220 -6.28 12.09 6.85
C LEU A 220 -4.81 11.82 6.49
N LEU A 221 -3.94 11.71 7.49
CA LEU A 221 -2.52 11.40 7.28
C LEU A 221 -2.33 10.02 6.64
N SER A 222 -3.14 9.02 7.02
CA SER A 222 -3.08 7.69 6.41
C SER A 222 -3.49 7.70 4.93
N GLY A 223 -4.49 8.51 4.56
CA GLY A 223 -4.88 8.72 3.16
C GLY A 223 -3.76 9.43 2.39
N PHE A 224 -3.24 10.52 2.96
CA PHE A 224 -2.19 11.33 2.36
C PHE A 224 -0.89 10.56 2.15
N ALA A 225 -0.40 9.84 3.15
CA ALA A 225 0.80 9.01 3.03
C ALA A 225 0.70 8.02 1.86
N GLY A 226 -0.45 7.36 1.73
CA GLY A 226 -0.69 6.40 0.65
C GLY A 226 -0.73 7.04 -0.74
N VAL A 227 -1.51 8.12 -0.90
CA VAL A 227 -1.65 8.80 -2.20
C VAL A 227 -0.34 9.48 -2.61
N TYR A 228 0.37 10.09 -1.67
CA TYR A 228 1.66 10.75 -1.94
C TYR A 228 2.74 9.73 -2.31
N THR A 229 2.78 8.58 -1.62
CA THR A 229 3.68 7.47 -1.97
C THR A 229 3.38 6.94 -3.38
N GLU A 230 2.10 6.76 -3.75
CA GLU A 230 1.71 6.41 -5.11
C GLU A 230 2.20 7.46 -6.13
N ALA A 231 2.02 8.75 -5.82
CA ALA A 231 2.41 9.85 -6.70
C ALA A 231 3.92 9.84 -6.98
N ILE A 232 4.75 9.67 -5.95
CA ILE A 232 6.21 9.56 -6.12
C ILE A 232 6.55 8.32 -6.95
N ILE A 233 5.98 7.16 -6.59
CA ILE A 233 6.31 5.90 -7.23
C ILE A 233 5.99 5.89 -8.73
N LYS A 234 4.88 6.54 -9.09
CA LYS A 234 4.42 6.63 -10.47
C LYS A 234 5.00 7.81 -11.24
N LYS A 235 5.58 8.81 -10.57
CA LYS A 235 6.32 9.90 -11.25
C LYS A 235 7.50 9.35 -12.05
N ARG A 236 8.11 8.25 -11.60
CA ARG A 236 9.22 7.55 -12.29
C ARG A 236 8.83 6.09 -12.57
N PRO A 237 8.09 5.82 -13.66
CA PRO A 237 7.56 4.49 -13.93
C PRO A 237 8.65 3.46 -14.29
N SER A 238 9.71 3.85 -14.99
CA SER A 238 10.85 2.98 -15.35
C SER A 238 11.68 2.57 -14.13
N ARG A 239 11.82 3.49 -13.17
CA ARG A 239 12.64 3.32 -11.98
C ARG A 239 12.22 2.11 -11.16
N ASN A 240 13.19 1.23 -10.87
CA ASN A 240 12.98 -0.01 -10.15
C ASN A 240 12.38 0.25 -8.76
N ILE A 241 11.30 -0.45 -8.44
CA ILE A 241 10.55 -0.26 -7.20
C ILE A 241 11.41 -0.51 -5.95
N ASN A 242 12.36 -1.44 -6.01
CA ASN A 242 13.22 -1.73 -4.86
C ASN A 242 14.19 -0.59 -4.54
N VAL A 243 14.60 0.22 -5.54
CA VAL A 243 15.40 1.43 -5.28
C VAL A 243 14.56 2.52 -4.60
N GLN A 244 13.34 2.71 -5.09
CA GLN A 244 12.41 3.69 -4.50
C GLN A 244 12.05 3.30 -3.05
N ASN A 245 11.80 2.02 -2.84
CA ASN A 245 11.59 1.42 -1.53
C ASN A 245 12.81 1.55 -0.62
N PHE A 246 14.01 1.29 -1.13
CA PHE A 246 15.25 1.47 -0.35
C PHE A 246 15.32 2.87 0.26
N TRP A 247 15.19 3.92 -0.55
CA TRP A 247 15.23 5.30 -0.05
C TRP A 247 14.09 5.62 0.92
N LEU A 248 12.87 5.17 0.61
CA LEU A 248 11.71 5.31 1.51
C LEU A 248 11.98 4.69 2.89
N TYR A 249 12.53 3.47 2.92
CA TYR A 249 12.76 2.72 4.15
C TYR A 249 13.99 3.22 4.91
N VAL A 250 15.02 3.74 4.24
CA VAL A 250 16.16 4.41 4.90
C VAL A 250 15.67 5.61 5.71
N PHE A 251 14.84 6.49 5.13
CA PHE A 251 14.24 7.58 5.90
C PHE A 251 13.29 7.08 6.99
N GLY A 252 12.53 6.00 6.71
CA GLY A 252 11.71 5.33 7.72
C GLY A 252 12.53 4.86 8.93
N MET A 253 13.70 4.25 8.69
CA MET A 253 14.63 3.84 9.75
C MET A 253 15.14 5.05 10.53
N CYS A 254 15.58 6.11 9.84
CA CYS A 254 16.06 7.33 10.50
C CYS A 254 15.00 7.93 11.43
N PHE A 255 13.76 8.07 10.95
CA PHE A 255 12.69 8.61 11.78
C PHE A 255 12.29 7.68 12.93
N ASN A 256 12.29 6.36 12.74
CA ASN A 256 12.05 5.43 13.85
C ASN A 256 13.21 5.45 14.87
N ALA A 257 14.46 5.66 14.44
CA ALA A 257 15.58 5.85 15.35
C ALA A 257 15.39 7.11 16.20
N VAL A 258 14.96 8.22 15.59
CA VAL A 258 14.59 9.43 16.34
C VAL A 258 13.43 9.15 17.31
N ALA A 259 12.40 8.40 16.89
CA ALA A 259 11.30 8.03 17.76
C ALA A 259 11.75 7.19 18.97
N ILE A 260 12.71 6.27 18.78
CA ILE A 260 13.33 5.51 19.88
C ILE A 260 14.02 6.46 20.86
N LEU A 261 14.83 7.40 20.35
CA LEU A 261 15.56 8.36 21.19
C LEU A 261 14.64 9.32 21.96
N VAL A 262 13.46 9.65 21.41
CA VAL A 262 12.54 10.60 22.04
C VAL A 262 11.52 9.93 22.97
N GLN A 263 11.04 8.73 22.64
CA GLN A 263 9.93 8.09 23.35
C GLN A 263 10.35 6.91 24.22
N ASP A 264 11.30 6.09 23.76
CA ASP A 264 11.64 4.80 24.37
C ASP A 264 13.12 4.73 24.82
N PHE A 265 13.82 5.87 24.94
CA PHE A 265 15.25 5.91 25.25
C PHE A 265 15.59 5.18 26.55
N ASP A 266 14.91 5.52 27.64
CA ASP A 266 15.15 4.89 28.94
C ASP A 266 14.84 3.40 28.93
N ALA A 267 13.77 3.00 28.22
CA ALA A 267 13.40 1.59 28.09
C ALA A 267 14.48 0.80 27.33
N VAL A 268 14.97 1.35 26.22
CA VAL A 268 16.00 0.72 25.38
C VAL A 268 17.36 0.69 26.08
N MET A 269 17.75 1.76 26.77
CA MET A 269 19.03 1.84 27.46
C MET A 269 19.09 0.90 28.67
N ASN A 270 18.02 0.84 29.47
CA ASN A 270 18.02 0.05 30.70
C ASN A 270 17.66 -1.43 30.48
N LYS A 271 16.81 -1.75 29.51
CA LYS A 271 16.33 -3.14 29.27
C LYS A 271 16.95 -3.79 28.04
N GLY A 272 17.55 -2.99 27.16
CA GLY A 272 18.10 -3.43 25.87
C GLY A 272 17.12 -3.28 24.71
N PHE A 273 17.67 -3.12 23.51
CA PHE A 273 16.91 -2.87 22.27
C PHE A 273 15.90 -3.98 21.93
N PHE A 274 16.26 -5.24 22.16
CA PHE A 274 15.42 -6.40 21.85
C PHE A 274 14.63 -6.93 23.07
N HIS A 275 14.50 -6.14 24.14
CA HIS A 275 13.75 -6.56 25.32
C HIS A 275 12.31 -6.93 24.97
N GLY A 276 11.83 -8.06 25.51
CA GLY A 276 10.46 -8.54 25.34
C GLY A 276 10.16 -9.11 23.94
N TYR A 277 11.17 -9.27 23.08
CA TYR A 277 10.98 -9.89 21.78
C TYR A 277 10.75 -11.38 21.96
N SER A 278 9.57 -11.84 21.55
CA SER A 278 9.23 -13.24 21.46
C SER A 278 9.35 -13.75 20.02
N PHE A 279 9.28 -15.08 19.84
CA PHE A 279 9.16 -15.65 18.49
C PHE A 279 7.99 -15.07 17.70
N ILE A 280 6.85 -14.84 18.36
CA ILE A 280 5.67 -14.21 17.73
C ILE A 280 5.96 -12.76 17.35
N THR A 281 6.70 -12.01 18.15
CA THR A 281 7.13 -10.63 17.82
C THR A 281 7.99 -10.62 16.55
N VAL A 282 8.91 -11.58 16.40
CA VAL A 282 9.74 -11.70 15.20
C VAL A 282 8.90 -12.07 13.98
N LEU A 283 7.96 -13.01 14.09
CA LEU A 283 7.02 -13.34 13.01
C LEU A 283 6.15 -12.15 12.62
N MET A 284 5.68 -11.38 13.61
CA MET A 284 4.93 -10.13 13.39
C MET A 284 5.77 -9.12 12.60
N ILE A 285 7.03 -8.89 12.99
CA ILE A 285 7.96 -7.99 12.28
C ILE A 285 8.14 -8.45 10.82
N PHE A 286 8.35 -9.75 10.60
CA PHE A 286 8.49 -10.32 9.26
C PHE A 286 7.24 -10.10 8.41
N ASN A 287 6.06 -10.40 8.96
CA ASN A 287 4.79 -10.20 8.27
C ASN A 287 4.52 -8.72 7.96
N HIS A 288 4.81 -7.81 8.91
CA HIS A 288 4.69 -6.36 8.72
C HIS A 288 5.61 -5.86 7.60
N ALA A 289 6.84 -6.37 7.52
CA ALA A 289 7.78 -6.00 6.47
C ALA A 289 7.27 -6.45 5.09
N LEU A 290 6.84 -7.71 4.97
CA LEU A 290 6.26 -8.23 3.73
C LEU A 290 4.99 -7.47 3.34
N SER A 291 4.11 -7.18 4.29
CA SER A 291 2.90 -6.37 4.08
C SER A 291 3.25 -4.97 3.54
N GLY A 292 4.25 -4.30 4.13
CA GLY A 292 4.72 -3.00 3.65
C GLY A 292 5.31 -3.01 2.24
N ILE A 293 6.03 -4.08 1.88
CA ILE A 293 6.51 -4.28 0.50
C ILE A 293 5.32 -4.54 -0.43
N ALA A 294 4.36 -5.37 -0.04
CA ALA A 294 3.16 -5.61 -0.83
C ALA A 294 2.36 -4.32 -1.07
N VAL A 295 2.25 -3.43 -0.07
CA VAL A 295 1.66 -2.09 -0.23
C VAL A 295 2.39 -1.31 -1.33
N SER A 296 3.73 -1.23 -1.29
CA SER A 296 4.50 -0.51 -2.31
C SER A 296 4.33 -1.08 -3.72
N MET A 297 4.25 -2.41 -3.84
CA MET A 297 4.01 -3.11 -5.10
C MET A 297 2.60 -2.84 -5.65
N VAL A 298 1.59 -2.79 -4.78
CA VAL A 298 0.23 -2.37 -5.15
C VAL A 298 0.22 -0.91 -5.59
N MET A 299 0.98 -0.01 -4.95
CA MET A 299 1.11 1.37 -5.44
C MET A 299 1.78 1.43 -6.82
N LYS A 300 2.81 0.61 -7.08
CA LYS A 300 3.50 0.60 -8.37
C LYS A 300 2.64 0.03 -9.50
N TYR A 301 1.99 -1.11 -9.27
CA TYR A 301 1.36 -1.91 -10.32
C TYR A 301 -0.17 -1.84 -10.36
N ALA A 302 -0.80 -1.27 -9.32
CA ALA A 302 -2.22 -1.02 -9.24
C ALA A 302 -2.45 0.45 -8.92
N ASP A 303 -3.09 0.79 -7.82
CA ASP A 303 -3.31 2.13 -7.31
C ASP A 303 -3.66 2.08 -5.80
N ASN A 304 -3.62 3.23 -5.13
CA ASN A 304 -3.93 3.34 -3.70
C ASN A 304 -5.39 3.02 -3.39
N ILE A 305 -6.27 3.07 -4.38
CA ILE A 305 -7.66 2.65 -4.26
C ILE A 305 -7.73 1.14 -4.10
N VAL A 306 -7.05 0.37 -4.96
CA VAL A 306 -6.94 -1.09 -4.85
C VAL A 306 -6.34 -1.48 -3.49
N LYS A 307 -5.35 -0.74 -2.97
CA LYS A 307 -4.86 -0.95 -1.59
C LYS A 307 -5.99 -0.83 -0.57
N VAL A 308 -6.79 0.25 -0.62
CA VAL A 308 -7.89 0.46 0.32
C VAL A 308 -8.90 -0.70 0.28
N TYR A 309 -9.35 -1.10 -0.92
CA TYR A 309 -10.25 -2.25 -1.07
C TYR A 309 -9.62 -3.56 -0.57
N SER A 310 -8.34 -3.80 -0.86
CA SER A 310 -7.61 -4.99 -0.37
C SER A 310 -7.56 -5.03 1.16
N THR A 311 -7.29 -3.88 1.80
CA THR A 311 -7.27 -3.79 3.27
C THR A 311 -8.66 -3.98 3.89
N SER A 312 -9.73 -3.53 3.22
CA SER A 312 -11.10 -3.80 3.64
C SER A 312 -11.46 -5.29 3.55
N VAL A 313 -11.07 -5.96 2.46
CA VAL A 313 -11.26 -7.41 2.32
C VAL A 313 -10.41 -8.17 3.34
N ALA A 314 -9.18 -7.74 3.59
CA ALA A 314 -8.29 -8.36 4.57
C ALA A 314 -8.91 -8.37 5.97
N MET A 315 -9.58 -7.29 6.36
CA MET A 315 -10.30 -7.18 7.62
C MET A 315 -11.43 -8.21 7.75
N LEU A 316 -12.22 -8.42 6.68
CA LEU A 316 -13.25 -9.44 6.66
C LEU A 316 -12.65 -10.85 6.77
N LEU A 317 -11.55 -11.09 6.06
CA LEU A 317 -10.79 -12.34 6.15
C LEU A 317 -10.25 -12.58 7.56
N THR A 318 -9.70 -11.55 8.22
CA THR A 318 -9.27 -11.65 9.63
C THR A 318 -10.41 -12.08 10.53
N ALA A 319 -11.61 -11.50 10.37
CA ALA A 319 -12.76 -11.85 11.20
C ALA A 319 -13.19 -13.31 11.01
N VAL A 320 -13.24 -13.80 9.76
CA VAL A 320 -13.55 -15.20 9.45
C VAL A 320 -12.51 -16.14 10.08
N VAL A 321 -11.22 -15.86 9.90
CA VAL A 321 -10.15 -16.67 10.50
C VAL A 321 -10.22 -16.62 12.04
N SER A 322 -10.64 -15.48 12.61
CA SER A 322 -10.79 -15.32 14.05
C SER A 322 -11.91 -16.17 14.66
N VAL A 323 -12.91 -16.59 13.87
CA VAL A 323 -13.92 -17.58 14.30
C VAL A 323 -13.23 -18.88 14.69
N PHE A 324 -12.32 -19.38 13.84
CA PHE A 324 -11.65 -20.66 14.03
C PHE A 324 -10.52 -20.58 15.06
N LEU A 325 -9.80 -19.46 15.12
CA LEU A 325 -8.65 -19.31 16.03
C LEU A 325 -9.03 -18.88 17.44
N PHE A 326 -10.06 -18.04 17.58
CA PHE A 326 -10.42 -17.41 18.85
C PHE A 326 -11.85 -17.72 19.31
N GLY A 327 -12.60 -18.54 18.58
CA GLY A 327 -14.02 -18.79 18.87
C GLY A 327 -14.89 -17.55 18.72
N PHE A 328 -14.49 -16.59 17.88
CA PHE A 328 -15.23 -15.35 17.69
C PHE A 328 -16.60 -15.62 17.03
N HIS A 329 -17.67 -15.04 17.58
CA HIS A 329 -19.01 -15.16 17.00
C HIS A 329 -19.27 -14.00 16.02
N LEU A 330 -19.55 -14.34 14.76
CA LEU A 330 -19.93 -13.35 13.74
C LEU A 330 -21.30 -12.77 14.06
N SER A 331 -21.40 -11.44 14.16
CA SER A 331 -22.65 -10.73 14.41
C SER A 331 -23.48 -10.57 13.13
N LEU A 332 -24.78 -10.27 13.27
CA LEU A 332 -25.61 -9.86 12.14
C LEU A 332 -25.03 -8.61 11.46
N ALA A 333 -24.49 -7.67 12.24
CA ALA A 333 -23.82 -6.49 11.71
C ALA A 333 -22.59 -6.86 10.87
N PHE A 334 -21.80 -7.86 11.27
CA PHE A 334 -20.71 -8.40 10.46
C PHE A 334 -21.19 -8.90 9.10
N PHE A 335 -22.25 -9.70 9.08
CA PHE A 335 -22.82 -10.22 7.83
C PHE A 335 -23.34 -9.11 6.92
N LEU A 336 -24.15 -8.18 7.45
CA LEU A 336 -24.68 -7.05 6.69
C LEU A 336 -23.55 -6.15 6.15
N GLY A 337 -22.56 -5.84 6.98
CA GLY A 337 -21.39 -5.06 6.58
C GLY A 337 -20.59 -5.75 5.47
N THR A 338 -20.41 -7.07 5.55
CA THR A 338 -19.74 -7.89 4.50
C THR A 338 -20.48 -7.83 3.17
N VAL A 339 -21.82 -7.91 3.18
CA VAL A 339 -22.64 -7.76 1.97
C VAL A 339 -22.43 -6.37 1.37
N VAL A 340 -22.48 -5.31 2.18
CA VAL A 340 -22.28 -3.93 1.72
C VAL A 340 -20.87 -3.72 1.14
N VAL A 341 -19.83 -4.26 1.77
CA VAL A 341 -18.45 -4.22 1.23
C VAL A 341 -18.37 -4.94 -0.11
N SER A 342 -19.03 -6.08 -0.27
CA SER A 342 -19.05 -6.85 -1.52
C SER A 342 -19.73 -6.06 -2.65
N VAL A 343 -20.87 -5.43 -2.35
CA VAL A 343 -21.57 -4.52 -3.29
C VAL A 343 -20.70 -3.34 -3.67
N ALA A 344 -20.00 -2.72 -2.71
CA ALA A 344 -19.10 -1.59 -2.97
C ALA A 344 -17.96 -1.99 -3.93
N ILE A 345 -17.35 -3.16 -3.74
CA ILE A 345 -16.31 -3.68 -4.65
C ILE A 345 -16.87 -3.87 -6.06
N TYR A 346 -18.05 -4.48 -6.18
CA TYR A 346 -18.71 -4.69 -7.47
C TYR A 346 -18.99 -3.35 -8.18
N LEU A 347 -19.61 -2.39 -7.48
CA LEU A 347 -19.91 -1.07 -8.03
C LEU A 347 -18.66 -0.32 -8.48
N HIS A 348 -17.57 -0.39 -7.71
CA HIS A 348 -16.32 0.24 -8.10
C HIS A 348 -15.74 -0.37 -9.39
N SER A 349 -15.83 -1.69 -9.53
CA SER A 349 -15.40 -2.40 -10.73
C SER A 349 -16.28 -2.06 -11.94
N ALA A 350 -17.61 -2.11 -11.79
CA ALA A 350 -18.55 -1.76 -12.85
C ALA A 350 -18.39 -0.30 -13.30
N GLY A 351 -18.18 0.62 -12.35
CA GLY A 351 -17.94 2.04 -12.63
C GLY A 351 -16.63 2.35 -13.36
N LYS A 352 -15.68 1.39 -13.45
CA LYS A 352 -14.48 1.51 -14.31
C LYS A 352 -14.76 1.13 -15.77
N ILE A 353 -15.77 0.30 -16.03
CA ILE A 353 -16.07 -0.22 -17.38
C ILE A 353 -16.85 0.81 -18.22
N GLN A 354 -17.55 1.74 -17.57
CA GLN A 354 -18.38 2.77 -18.23
C GLN A 354 -17.60 4.03 -18.69
N ARG A 355 -16.26 4.01 -18.65
CA ARG A 355 -15.37 5.05 -19.17
C ARG A 355 -14.34 4.42 -20.07
#